data_AF-A0A6L6BR70-F1
#
_entry.id   AF-A0A6L6BR70-F1
#
_cell.length_a   1.000
_cell.length_b   1.000
_cell.length_c   1.000
_cell.angle_alpha   90.00
_cell.angle_beta   90.00
_cell.angle_gamma   90.00
#
_symmetry.space_group_name_H-M   'P 1'
#
loop_
_entity.id
_entity.type
_entity.pdbx_description
1 polymer ?
#
loop_
_entity_poly.entity_id
_entity_poly.type
_entity_poly.pdbx_seq_one_letter_code
_entity_poly.pdbx_strand_id
1 'polypeptide(L)'
;MQHFYVETLGCPKNQVDSDKLIGTLLADGMLPTDSASDADLVVVNTCAFIDEARRESIDTILSLDGQRKETSRLVVTGCMAERYGQELADELPEVDLVAGFGVPVHTPA
;
A
#
# COMPACT_ATOMS: atom_id res chain seq x y z
N MET A 1 -16.52 8.13 8.67
CA MET A 1 -15.82 8.20 7.36
C MET A 1 -14.59 7.33 7.47
N GLN A 2 -14.28 6.52 6.46
CA GLN A 2 -13.05 5.72 6.48
C GLN A 2 -11.86 6.59 6.02
N HIS A 3 -10.74 6.49 6.72
CA HIS A 3 -9.50 7.20 6.38
C HIS A 3 -8.52 6.27 5.67
N PHE A 4 -7.69 6.81 4.79
CA PHE A 4 -6.61 6.07 4.15
C PHE A 4 -5.27 6.80 4.26
N TYR A 5 -4.20 6.02 4.28
CA TYR A 5 -2.82 6.48 4.20
C TYR A 5 -2.13 5.73 3.06
N VAL A 6 -1.38 6.45 2.22
CA VAL A 6 -0.62 5.86 1.11
C VAL A 6 0.85 6.22 1.27
N GLU A 7 1.69 5.21 1.44
CA GLU A 7 3.14 5.34 1.37
C GLU A 7 3.61 5.00 -0.05
N THR A 8 4.46 5.85 -0.63
CA THR A 8 4.87 5.73 -2.03
C THR A 8 6.38 5.61 -2.13
N LEU A 9 6.85 4.46 -2.60
CA LEU A 9 8.28 4.14 -2.68
C LEU A 9 8.74 4.02 -4.12
N GLY A 10 10.01 4.36 -4.34
CA GLY A 10 10.67 4.20 -5.62
C GLY A 10 10.71 5.45 -6.48
N CYS A 11 10.13 5.37 -7.67
CA CYS A 11 10.42 6.31 -8.76
C CYS A 11 9.22 7.23 -9.10
N PRO A 12 9.41 8.25 -9.97
CA PRO A 12 8.33 9.15 -10.36
C PRO A 12 7.09 8.45 -10.96
N LYS A 13 7.25 7.25 -11.52
CA LYS A 13 6.12 6.44 -11.96
C LYS A 13 5.24 5.99 -10.79
N ASN A 14 5.84 5.54 -9.67
CA ASN A 14 5.09 5.16 -8.48
C ASN A 14 4.29 6.34 -7.92
N GLN A 15 4.81 7.57 -7.99
CA GLN A 15 4.05 8.76 -7.61
C GLN A 15 2.80 8.95 -8.46
N VAL A 16 2.93 8.93 -9.79
CA VAL A 16 1.79 9.05 -10.70
C VAL A 16 0.76 7.94 -10.50
N ASP A 17 1.25 6.74 -10.19
CA ASP A 17 0.41 5.58 -9.89
C ASP A 17 -0.35 5.75 -8.55
N SER A 18 0.32 6.25 -7.51
CA SER A 18 -0.30 6.61 -6.23
C SER A 18 -1.33 7.73 -6.39
N ASP A 19 -1.04 8.76 -7.17
CA ASP A 19 -1.99 9.87 -7.41
C ASP A 19 -3.30 9.35 -8.03
N LYS A 20 -3.22 8.38 -8.95
CA LYS A 20 -4.40 7.72 -9.52
C LYS A 20 -5.16 6.91 -8.48
N LEU A 21 -4.45 6.11 -7.69
CA LEU A 21 -5.05 5.32 -6.61
C LEU A 21 -5.78 6.22 -5.61
N ILE A 22 -5.14 7.30 -5.17
CA ILE A 22 -5.70 8.32 -4.27
C ILE A 22 -6.97 8.92 -4.90
N GLY A 23 -6.94 9.24 -6.19
CA GLY A 23 -8.12 9.71 -6.92
C GLY A 23 -9.31 8.75 -6.83
N THR A 24 -9.07 7.44 -6.96
CA THR A 24 -10.10 6.41 -6.79
C THR A 24 -10.62 6.35 -5.35
N LEU A 25 -9.73 6.34 -4.35
CA LEU A 25 -10.13 6.29 -2.94
C LEU A 25 -10.97 7.51 -2.52
N LEU A 26 -10.63 8.69 -3.03
CA LEU A 26 -11.41 9.91 -2.83
C LEU A 26 -12.79 9.82 -3.51
N ALA A 27 -12.85 9.28 -4.73
CA ALA A 27 -14.11 9.09 -5.45
C ALA A 27 -15.05 8.10 -4.72
N ASP A 28 -14.48 7.13 -4.02
CA ASP A 28 -15.20 6.17 -3.18
C ASP A 28 -15.55 6.72 -1.77
N GLY A 29 -15.26 8.00 -1.51
CA GLY A 29 -15.70 8.72 -0.31
C GLY A 29 -14.80 8.52 0.92
N MET A 30 -13.60 7.96 0.75
CA MET A 30 -12.60 7.90 1.82
C MET A 30 -11.86 9.23 1.95
N LEU A 31 -11.26 9.47 3.12
CA LEU A 31 -10.50 10.69 3.40
C LEU A 31 -9.01 10.37 3.62
N PRO A 32 -8.08 11.17 3.10
CA PRO A 32 -6.66 10.99 3.40
C PRO A 32 -6.39 11.34 4.87
N THR A 33 -5.37 10.72 5.44
CA THR A 33 -4.76 11.11 6.72
C THR A 33 -3.25 11.19 6.57
N ASP A 34 -2.61 11.97 7.44
CA ASP A 34 -1.15 12.17 7.46
C ASP A 34 -0.41 11.08 8.24
N SER A 35 -1.14 10.16 8.91
CA SER A 35 -0.57 9.09 9.72
C SER A 35 -1.24 7.74 9.49
N ALA A 36 -0.44 6.68 9.34
CA ALA A 36 -0.92 5.31 9.30
C ALA A 36 -1.68 4.90 10.58
N SER A 37 -1.35 5.50 11.73
CA SER A 37 -2.04 5.25 13.01
C SER A 37 -3.50 5.74 13.01
N ASP A 38 -3.87 6.63 12.09
CA ASP A 38 -5.21 7.20 11.97
C ASP A 38 -5.99 6.62 10.78
N ALA A 39 -5.34 5.81 9.94
CA ALA A 39 -5.94 5.23 8.74
C ALA A 39 -6.75 3.96 9.07
N ASP A 40 -7.82 3.72 8.31
CA ASP A 40 -8.53 2.44 8.27
C ASP A 40 -8.01 1.56 7.11
N LEU A 41 -7.37 2.18 6.11
CA LEU A 41 -6.65 1.54 5.02
C LEU A 41 -5.24 2.12 4.89
N VAL A 42 -4.22 1.28 4.99
CA VAL A 42 -2.82 1.62 4.72
C VAL A 42 -2.41 0.95 3.42
N VAL A 43 -1.95 1.73 2.44
CA VAL A 43 -1.45 1.20 1.16
C VAL A 43 0.03 1.54 1.01
N VAL A 44 0.85 0.53 0.70
CA VAL A 44 2.27 0.71 0.38
C VAL A 44 2.47 0.44 -1.10
N ASN A 45 2.78 1.49 -1.88
CA ASN A 45 3.10 1.39 -3.30
C ASN A 45 4.61 1.17 -3.47
N THR A 46 5.00 -0.07 -3.73
CA THR A 46 6.38 -0.56 -3.66
C THR A 46 7.13 -0.53 -4.99
N CYS A 47 8.46 -0.55 -4.91
CA CYS A 47 9.36 -0.58 -6.05
C CYS A 47 10.17 -1.89 -6.11
N ALA A 48 10.30 -2.46 -7.32
CA ALA A 48 11.05 -3.70 -7.54
C ALA A 48 12.33 -3.50 -8.37
N PHE A 49 12.72 -2.25 -8.64
CA PHE A 49 13.71 -1.95 -9.67
C PHE A 49 15.13 -2.42 -9.30
N ILE A 50 15.59 -2.07 -8.09
CA ILE A 50 16.89 -2.48 -7.55
C ILE A 50 16.71 -3.14 -6.18
N ASP A 51 17.69 -3.94 -5.75
CA ASP A 51 17.60 -4.70 -4.50
C ASP A 51 17.46 -3.81 -3.26
N GLU A 52 18.11 -2.64 -3.25
CA GLU A 52 17.98 -1.66 -2.15
C GLU A 52 16.53 -1.18 -1.98
N ALA A 53 15.85 -0.88 -3.09
CA ALA A 53 14.46 -0.43 -3.09
C ALA A 53 13.49 -1.54 -2.64
N ARG A 54 13.84 -2.81 -2.91
CA ARG A 54 13.05 -3.96 -2.43
C ARG A 54 13.17 -4.11 -0.92
N ARG A 55 14.39 -3.95 -0.37
CA ARG A 55 14.62 -3.97 1.09
C ARG A 55 13.89 -2.82 1.77
N GLU A 56 14.04 -1.60 1.25
CA GLU A 56 13.32 -0.42 1.75
C GLU A 56 11.81 -0.65 1.75
N SER A 57 11.27 -1.27 0.70
CA SER A 57 9.85 -1.62 0.62
C SER A 57 9.42 -2.58 1.72
N ILE A 58 10.16 -3.66 1.96
CA ILE A 58 9.86 -4.63 3.04
C ILE A 58 9.98 -3.96 4.41
N ASP A 59 11.05 -3.21 4.66
CA ASP A 59 11.27 -2.50 5.93
C ASP A 59 10.14 -1.50 6.21
N THR A 60 9.67 -0.81 5.17
CA THR A 60 8.56 0.14 5.28
C THR A 60 7.23 -0.55 5.56
N ILE A 61 6.95 -1.68 4.90
CA ILE A 61 5.76 -2.50 5.16
C ILE A 61 5.71 -2.92 6.63
N LEU A 62 6.81 -3.51 7.14
CA LEU A 62 6.91 -3.97 8.54
C LEU A 62 6.83 -2.81 9.54
N SER A 63 7.44 -1.67 9.23
CA SER A 63 7.36 -0.47 10.06
C SER A 63 5.92 0.06 10.16
N LEU A 64 5.18 0.07 9.05
CA LEU A 64 3.80 0.51 9.01
C LEU A 64 2.85 -0.50 9.66
N ASP A 65 3.16 -1.80 9.59
CA ASP A 65 2.47 -2.83 10.36
C ASP A 65 2.51 -2.56 11.86
N GLY A 66 3.68 -2.21 12.39
CA GLY A 66 3.83 -1.84 13.80
C GLY A 66 3.20 -0.49 14.21
N GLN A 67 2.76 0.34 13.26
CA GLN A 67 2.23 1.69 13.51
C GLN A 67 0.73 1.83 13.24
N ARG A 68 0.19 1.05 12.32
CA ARG A 68 -1.24 1.12 11.95
C ARG A 68 -2.12 0.69 13.13
N LYS A 69 -3.42 1.00 13.05
CA LYS A 69 -4.37 0.44 14.01
C LYS A 69 -4.51 -1.06 13.74
N GLU A 70 -4.77 -1.83 14.79
CA GLU A 70 -5.11 -3.26 14.69
C GLU A 70 -6.29 -3.54 13.74
N THR A 71 -7.21 -2.58 13.60
CA THR A 71 -8.38 -2.70 12.72
C THR A 71 -8.12 -2.23 11.29
N SER A 72 -6.95 -1.66 11.02
CA SER A 72 -6.59 -1.14 9.70
C SER A 72 -6.21 -2.27 8.77
N ARG A 73 -6.63 -2.18 7.51
CA ARG A 73 -6.14 -3.08 6.45
C ARG A 73 -4.81 -2.58 5.91
N LEU A 74 -3.81 -3.45 5.79
CA LEU A 74 -2.54 -3.19 5.13
C LEU A 74 -2.51 -3.83 3.73
N VAL A 75 -2.32 -3.01 2.71
CA VAL A 75 -2.29 -3.44 1.31
C VAL A 75 -0.94 -3.09 0.68
N VAL A 76 -0.34 -4.05 -0.01
CA VAL A 76 0.87 -3.83 -0.81
C VAL A 76 0.50 -3.80 -2.28
N THR A 77 0.94 -2.75 -2.97
CA THR A 77 0.78 -2.60 -4.42
C THR A 77 2.08 -2.17 -5.10
N GLY A 78 2.04 -1.90 -6.40
CA GLY A 78 3.17 -1.43 -7.18
C GLY A 78 4.01 -2.56 -7.76
N CYS A 79 5.26 -2.24 -8.09
CA CYS A 79 6.10 -3.11 -8.92
C CYS A 79 6.47 -4.43 -8.22
N MET A 80 6.57 -4.48 -6.88
CA MET A 80 6.84 -5.74 -6.20
C MET A 80 5.60 -6.64 -6.21
N ALA A 81 4.41 -6.09 -5.98
CA ALA A 81 3.16 -6.85 -6.06
C ALA A 81 2.94 -7.47 -7.46
N GLU A 82 3.26 -6.73 -8.52
CA GLU A 82 3.17 -7.23 -9.91
C GLU A 82 4.15 -8.37 -10.20
N ARG A 83 5.37 -8.29 -9.65
CA ARG A 83 6.46 -9.21 -10.02
C ARG A 83 6.57 -10.42 -9.09
N TYR A 84 6.25 -10.23 -7.82
CA TYR A 84 6.49 -11.18 -6.74
C TYR A 84 5.22 -11.42 -5.90
N GLY A 85 4.03 -11.16 -6.45
CA GLY A 85 2.79 -11.09 -5.68
C GLY A 85 2.52 -12.29 -4.77
N GLN A 86 2.67 -13.52 -5.29
CA GLN A 86 2.46 -14.74 -4.50
C GLN A 86 3.53 -14.90 -3.42
N GLU A 87 4.80 -14.70 -3.77
CA GLU A 87 5.92 -14.80 -2.83
C GLU A 87 5.79 -13.79 -1.68
N LEU A 88 5.39 -12.56 -1.98
CA LEU A 88 5.14 -11.53 -0.96
C LEU A 88 3.97 -11.91 -0.05
N ALA A 89 2.89 -12.46 -0.60
CA ALA A 89 1.75 -12.88 0.20
C ALA A 89 2.10 -14.07 1.12
N ASP A 90 2.99 -14.97 0.67
CA ASP A 90 3.44 -16.12 1.45
C ASP A 90 4.44 -15.71 2.55
N GLU A 91 5.33 -14.75 2.27
CA GLU A 91 6.41 -14.34 3.19
C GLU A 91 6.02 -13.18 4.14
N LEU A 92 4.98 -12.41 3.83
CA LEU A 92 4.50 -11.26 4.64
C LEU A 92 3.05 -11.49 5.11
N PRO A 93 2.82 -12.39 6.09
CA PRO A 93 1.48 -12.74 6.57
C PRO A 93 0.72 -11.57 7.22
N GLU A 94 1.42 -10.50 7.60
CA GLU A 94 0.85 -9.26 8.13
C GLU A 94 0.20 -8.36 7.06
N VAL A 95 0.43 -8.64 5.78
CA VAL A 95 -0.19 -7.92 4.66
C VAL A 95 -1.54 -8.57 4.34
N ASP A 96 -2.63 -7.83 4.52
CA ASP A 96 -3.99 -8.33 4.26
C ASP A 96 -4.26 -8.57 2.76
N LEU A 97 -3.56 -7.86 1.88
CA LEU A 97 -3.72 -7.99 0.44
C LEU A 97 -2.46 -7.55 -0.31
N VAL A 98 -1.98 -8.41 -1.20
CA VAL A 98 -1.01 -8.05 -2.24
C VAL A 98 -1.77 -7.89 -3.55
N ALA A 99 -1.80 -6.66 -4.08
CA ALA A 99 -2.59 -6.29 -5.24
C ALA A 99 -1.72 -5.62 -6.31
N GLY A 100 -1.76 -6.15 -7.54
CA GLY A 100 -1.17 -5.48 -8.70
C GLY A 100 -1.74 -4.08 -8.91
N PHE A 101 -1.08 -3.28 -9.73
CA PHE A 101 -1.52 -1.93 -10.04
C PHE A 101 -2.87 -1.93 -10.77
N GLY A 102 -3.79 -1.08 -10.33
CA GLY A 102 -5.14 -1.00 -10.89
C GLY A 102 -6.10 -2.09 -10.40
N VAL A 103 -5.64 -3.01 -9.54
CA VAL A 103 -6.53 -3.92 -8.81
C VAL A 103 -7.14 -3.14 -7.63
N PRO A 104 -8.46 -3.26 -7.37
CA PRO A 104 -9.09 -2.59 -6.24
C PRO A 104 -8.44 -2.99 -4.91
N VAL A 105 -8.01 -1.99 -4.13
CA VAL A 105 -7.39 -2.17 -2.80
C VAL A 105 -8.43 -2.18 -1.68
N HIS A 106 -9.63 -1.68 -1.96
CA HIS A 106 -10.78 -1.76 -1.08
C HIS A 106 -12.04 -2.07 -1.88
N THR A 107 -13.02 -2.64 -1.20
CA THR A 107 -14.36 -2.79 -1.76
C THR A 107 -15.15 -1.56 -1.35
N PRO A 108 -15.71 -0.78 -2.29
CA PRO A 108 -16.60 0.32 -1.94
C PRO A 108 -17.81 -0.23 -1.18
N ALA A 109 -18.24 0.51 -0.15
CA ALA A 109 -19.41 0.18 0.66
C ALA A 109 -20.72 0.43 -0.09
#